data_AF-A0A2R6F183-F1
#
_entry.id   AF-A0A2R6F183-F1
#
_cell.length_a   1.000
_cell.length_b   1.000
_cell.length_c   1.000
_cell.angle_alpha   90.00
_cell.angle_beta   90.00
_cell.angle_gamma   90.00
#
_symmetry.space_group_name_H-M   'P 1'
#
loop_
_entity.id
_entity.type
_entity.pdbx_description
1 polymer ?
#
loop_
_entity_poly.entity_id
_entity_poly.type
_entity_poly.pdbx_seq_one_letter_code
_entity_poly.pdbx_strand_id
1 'polypeptide(L)' 'MATTNDGVDMSETCMDCGRDTPHAVSVRIRTESTKAENAEFSREPYRVSECQVCGATTSTRMNNA' A
#
# COMPACT_ATOMS: atom_id res chain seq x y z
N MET A 1 -10.65 18.71 -1.96
CA MET A 1 -10.94 17.41 -2.61
C MET A 1 -9.75 16.51 -2.30
N ALA A 2 -9.93 15.51 -1.43
CA ALA A 2 -8.89 14.55 -1.13
C ALA A 2 -8.90 13.51 -2.25
N THR A 3 -7.91 13.58 -3.13
CA THR A 3 -7.72 12.58 -4.20
C THR A 3 -7.20 11.30 -3.54
N THR A 4 -8.09 10.53 -2.92
CA THR A 4 -7.83 9.12 -2.67
C THR A 4 -7.75 8.48 -4.04
N ASN A 5 -6.51 8.24 -4.51
CA ASN A 5 -6.25 7.43 -5.68
C ASN A 5 -6.94 6.08 -5.45
N ASP A 6 -8.07 5.90 -6.10
CA ASP A 6 -8.84 4.66 -6.13
C ASP A 6 -7.86 3.57 -6.57
N GLY A 7 -7.71 2.54 -5.71
CA GLY A 7 -6.67 1.54 -5.89
C GLY A 7 -6.73 0.96 -7.31
N VAL A 8 -5.57 0.78 -7.93
CA VAL A 8 -5.53 0.16 -9.26
C VAL A 8 -5.73 -1.34 -9.05
N ASP A 9 -6.79 -1.89 -9.64
CA ASP A 9 -6.95 -3.34 -9.71
C ASP A 9 -5.91 -3.92 -10.67
N MET A 10 -5.01 -4.71 -10.13
CA MET A 10 -4.01 -5.43 -10.92
C MET A 10 -3.95 -6.89 -10.54
N SER A 11 -3.81 -7.74 -11.54
CA SER A 11 -3.58 -9.17 -11.37
C SER A 11 -2.18 -9.39 -10.79
N GLU A 12 -2.11 -9.85 -9.54
CA GLU A 12 -0.86 -10.27 -8.89
C GLU A 12 -1.01 -11.69 -8.34
N THR A 13 0.11 -12.39 -8.21
CA THR A 13 0.13 -13.72 -7.58
C THR A 13 -0.11 -13.58 -6.08
N CYS A 14 -1.24 -14.11 -5.62
CA CYS A 14 -1.55 -14.15 -4.20
C CYS A 14 -0.81 -15.33 -3.56
N MET A 15 -0.02 -15.07 -2.52
CA MET A 15 0.66 -16.11 -1.76
C MET A 15 -0.33 -17.02 -1.01
N ASP A 16 -1.45 -16.47 -0.54
CA ASP A 16 -2.51 -17.23 0.13
C ASP A 16 -3.33 -18.10 -0.84
N CYS A 17 -3.69 -17.57 -2.02
CA CYS A 17 -4.46 -18.33 -2.99
C CYS A 17 -3.60 -19.27 -3.86
N GLY A 18 -2.29 -19.06 -3.91
CA GLY A 18 -1.36 -19.81 -4.77
C GLY A 18 -1.61 -19.62 -6.27
N ARG A 19 -2.27 -18.52 -6.66
CA ARG A 19 -2.64 -18.23 -8.06
C ARG A 19 -2.67 -16.73 -8.31
N ASP A 20 -2.72 -16.37 -9.59
CA ASP A 20 -2.95 -15.00 -10.01
C ASP A 20 -4.40 -14.57 -9.72
N THR A 21 -4.53 -13.45 -9.01
CA THR A 21 -5.83 -12.90 -8.57
C THR A 21 -5.83 -11.39 -8.68
N PRO A 22 -7.00 -10.76 -8.90
CA PRO A 22 -7.12 -9.31 -8.82
C PRO A 22 -6.77 -8.82 -7.41
N HIS A 23 -5.77 -7.95 -7.33
CA HIS A 23 -5.39 -7.22 -6.13
C HIS A 23 -5.65 -5.73 -6.32
N ALA A 24 -6.32 -5.12 -5.36
CA ALA A 24 -6.50 -3.68 -5.30
C ALA A 24 -5.22 -3.07 -4.70
N VAL A 25 -4.47 -2.33 -5.53
CA VAL A 25 -3.18 -1.75 -5.13
C VAL A 25 -3.33 -0.25 -4.93
N SER A 26 -3.12 0.20 -3.71
CA SER A 26 -3.21 1.61 -3.30
C SER A 26 -1.91 2.08 -2.67
N VAL A 27 -1.51 3.32 -2.96
CA VAL A 27 -0.38 3.95 -2.26
C VAL A 27 -0.92 4.76 -1.08
N ARG A 28 -0.53 4.37 0.12
CA ARG A 28 -0.82 5.08 1.36
C ARG A 28 0.45 5.77 1.83
N ILE A 29 0.37 7.08 2.08
CA ILE A 29 1.46 7.82 2.71
C ILE A 29 1.22 7.73 4.23
N ARG A 30 2.13 7.08 4.96
CA ARG A 30 2.08 7.03 6.42
C ARG A 30 3.13 7.99 6.98
N THR A 31 2.74 8.75 7.98
CA THR A 31 3.65 9.58 8.77
C THR A 31 4.02 8.79 10.01
N GLU A 32 5.24 8.25 10.08
CA GLU A 32 5.71 7.48 11.24
C GLU A 32 6.19 8.36 12.42
N SER A 33 6.31 9.69 12.22
CA SER A 33 6.86 10.60 13.23
C SER A 33 5.77 11.34 14.02
N THR A 34 5.60 10.97 15.31
CA THR A 34 4.78 11.68 16.31
C THR A 34 5.49 12.88 16.97
N LYS A 35 6.73 13.20 16.56
CA LYS A 35 7.52 14.30 17.13
C LYS A 35 7.53 15.51 16.19
N ALA A 36 7.03 16.63 16.70
CA ALA A 36 6.75 17.87 15.97
C ALA A 36 7.96 18.54 15.30
N GLU A 37 9.19 18.12 15.61
CA GLU A 37 10.41 18.83 15.22
C GLU A 37 11.09 18.27 13.95
N ASN A 38 10.58 17.16 13.37
CA ASN A 38 11.12 16.54 12.14
C ASN A 38 10.03 15.81 11.31
N ALA A 39 8.75 16.09 11.55
CA ALA A 39 7.64 15.34 10.96
C ALA A 39 7.42 15.58 9.45
N GLU A 40 7.98 16.65 8.89
CA GLU A 40 7.80 17.01 7.47
C GLU A 40 8.65 16.19 6.49
N PHE A 41 9.70 15.52 6.99
CA PHE A 41 10.65 14.72 6.18
C PHE A 41 10.42 13.20 6.24
N SER A 42 9.59 12.68 7.16
CA SER A 42 9.32 11.24 7.33
C SER A 42 7.94 10.82 6.78
N ARG A 43 7.57 11.31 5.60
CA ARG A 43 6.37 10.85 4.88
C ARG A 43 6.76 9.74 3.93
N GLU A 44 6.28 8.54 4.21
CA GLU A 44 6.82 7.37 3.55
C GLU A 44 5.78 6.63 2.71
N PRO A 45 6.15 6.40 1.44
CA PRO A 45 5.60 5.42 0.53
C PRO A 45 5.17 4.08 1.09
N TYR A 46 3.89 3.76 1.30
CA TYR A 46 3.49 2.36 1.45
C TYR A 46 2.63 1.95 0.27
N ARG A 47 3.09 0.95 -0.47
CA ARG A 47 2.23 0.22 -1.40
C ARG A 47 1.44 -0.79 -0.59
N VAL A 48 0.12 -0.66 -0.60
CA VAL A 48 -0.79 -1.61 0.04
C VAL A 48 -1.52 -2.36 -1.08
N SER A 49 -1.36 -3.67 -1.14
CA SER A 49 -2.05 -4.55 -2.07
C SER A 49 -3.02 -5.45 -1.31
N GLU A 50 -4.30 -5.42 -1.67
CA GLU A 50 -5.34 -6.24 -1.07
C GLU A 50 -5.93 -7.21 -2.10
N CYS A 51 -5.84 -8.51 -1.83
CA CYS A 51 -6.43 -9.54 -2.68
C CYS A 51 -7.95 -9.45 -2.65
N GLN A 52 -8.59 -9.19 -3.79
CA GLN A 52 -10.04 -9.12 -3.91
C GLN A 52 -10.71 -10.50 -3.87
N VAL A 53 -9.93 -11.58 -3.79
CA VAL A 53 -10.42 -12.97 -3.74
C VAL A 53 -10.44 -13.52 -2.31
N CYS A 54 -9.33 -13.41 -1.57
CA CYS A 54 -9.24 -13.92 -0.20
C CYS A 54 -9.20 -12.81 0.88
N GLY A 55 -9.03 -11.54 0.49
CA GLY A 55 -8.90 -10.42 1.43
C GLY A 55 -7.49 -10.23 2.02
N ALA A 56 -6.50 -11.02 1.59
CA ALA A 56 -5.13 -10.89 2.09
C ALA A 56 -4.55 -9.52 1.72
N THR A 57 -4.09 -8.76 2.72
CA THR A 57 -3.51 -7.42 2.54
C THR A 57 -2.01 -7.45 2.80
N THR A 58 -1.22 -6.93 1.87
CA THR A 58 0.23 -6.80 1.99
C THR A 58 0.63 -5.34 1.89
N SER A 59 1.44 -4.84 2.82
CA SER A 59 1.98 -3.47 2.78
C SER A 59 3.49 -3.48 2.63
N THR A 60 3.99 -2.89 1.54
CA THR A 60 5.42 -2.82 1.23
C THR A 60 5.87 -1.37 1.24
N ARG A 61 6.90 -1.07 2.05
CA ARG A 61 7.54 0.26 2.09
C ARG A 61 8.30 0.50 0.77
N MET A 62 8.06 1.63 0.12
CA MET A 62 8.66 2.00 -1.16
C MET A 62 9.97 2.81 -1.01
N ASN A 63 10.46 3.01 0.21
CA ASN A 63 11.70 3.74 0.51
C ASN A 63 12.89 2.75 0.62
N ASN A 64 13.35 2.23 -0.51
CA ASN A 64 14.69 1.63 -0.63
C ASN A 64 15.19 1.87 -2.05
N ALA A 65 15.74 3.08 -2.25
CA ALA A 65 16.52 3.46 -3.43
C ALA A 65 17.99 3.55 -3.01
#